data_AF-A0A7S4L3X8-F1
#
_entry.id   AF-A0A7S4L3X8-F1
#
_cell.length_a   1.000
_cell.length_b   1.000
_cell.length_c   1.000
_cell.angle_alpha   90.00
_cell.angle_beta   90.00
_cell.angle_gamma   90.00
#
_symmetry.space_group_name_H-M   'P 1'
#
loop_
_entity.id
_entity.type
_entity.pdbx_description
1 polymer ?
#
loop_
_entity_poly.entity_id
_entity_poly.type
_entity_poly.pdbx_seq_one_letter_code
_entity_poly.pdbx_strand_id
1 'polypeptide(L)'
;VIHYFLLWAQKHIGQEWIDHNVHAVLALGGPFLGAPKSIRSVVSGDRMDLDVFLTEQEGLHMCRRSASLPWLFPVDERYLPDVVCRLRIDGESVPLRMSEIVQESSKSSWRYFEKYFQEDDLYL
;
A
#
# COMPACT_ATOMS: atom_id res chain seq x y z
N VAL A 1 -5.95 6.17 -3.29
CA VAL A 1 -6.22 7.62 -3.42
C VAL A 1 -5.57 8.19 -4.68
N ILE A 2 -4.24 8.18 -4.82
CA ILE A 2 -3.60 8.73 -6.03
C ILE A 2 -3.96 7.97 -7.31
N HIS A 3 -3.96 6.63 -7.29
CA HIS A 3 -4.42 5.86 -8.45
C HIS A 3 -5.84 6.25 -8.87
N TYR A 4 -6.74 6.46 -7.91
CA TYR A 4 -8.13 6.84 -8.16
C TYR A 4 -8.20 8.24 -8.76
N PHE A 5 -7.46 9.19 -8.20
CA PHE A 5 -7.37 10.54 -8.71
C PHE A 5 -6.85 10.58 -10.16
N LEU A 6 -5.79 9.83 -10.46
CA LEU A 6 -5.24 9.76 -11.82
C LEU A 6 -6.22 9.13 -12.81
N LEU A 7 -6.89 8.03 -12.43
CA LEU A 7 -7.94 7.42 -13.25
C LEU A 7 -9.14 8.35 -13.45
N TRP A 8 -9.54 9.07 -12.40
CA TRP A 8 -10.61 10.05 -12.46
C TRP A 8 -10.23 11.22 -13.38
N ALA A 9 -9.02 11.77 -13.25
CA ALA A 9 -8.53 12.87 -14.07
C ALA A 9 -8.40 12.44 -15.55
N GLN A 10 -7.87 11.24 -15.79
CA GLN A 10 -7.76 10.68 -17.14
C GLN A 10 -9.14 10.53 -17.78
N LYS A 11 -10.13 10.05 -17.01
CA LYS A 11 -11.50 9.84 -17.51
C LYS A 11 -12.28 11.13 -17.76
N HIS A 12 -12.13 12.16 -16.90
CA HIS A 12 -13.00 13.34 -16.93
C HIS A 12 -12.34 14.60 -17.49
N ILE A 13 -11.01 14.70 -17.43
CA ILE A 13 -10.25 15.88 -17.87
C ILE A 13 -9.39 15.54 -19.09
N GLY A 14 -8.84 14.32 -19.14
CA GLY A 14 -8.03 13.81 -20.23
C GLY A 14 -6.56 13.63 -19.86
N GLN A 15 -5.85 12.84 -20.67
CA GLN A 15 -4.43 12.52 -20.45
C GLN A 15 -3.54 13.77 -20.53
N GLU A 16 -3.82 14.70 -21.46
CA GLU A 16 -3.04 15.92 -21.67
C GLU A 16 -2.94 16.79 -20.40
N TRP A 17 -4.01 16.82 -19.60
CA TRP A 17 -4.00 17.55 -18.33
C TRP A 17 -3.04 16.92 -17.33
N ILE A 18 -2.99 15.59 -17.26
CA ILE A 18 -2.08 14.86 -16.37
C ILE A 18 -0.64 15.14 -16.80
N ASP A 19 -0.35 14.99 -18.10
CA ASP A 19 1.00 15.16 -18.63
C ASP A 19 1.52 16.59 -18.41
N HIS A 20 0.63 17.59 -18.41
CA HIS A 20 1.00 18.99 -18.17
C HIS A 20 1.11 19.34 -16.68
N ASN A 21 0.28 18.76 -15.81
CA ASN A 21 0.14 19.20 -14.41
C ASN A 21 0.78 18.25 -13.38
N VAL A 22 1.08 17.01 -13.74
CA VAL A 22 1.65 16.00 -12.83
C VAL A 22 3.07 15.68 -13.25
N HIS A 23 4.05 16.30 -12.60
CA HIS A 23 5.47 16.06 -12.89
C HIS A 23 5.91 14.63 -12.53
N ALA A 24 5.56 14.17 -11.33
CA ALA A 24 5.90 12.85 -10.84
C ALA A 24 4.97 12.44 -9.70
N VAL A 25 4.77 11.12 -9.53
CA VAL A 25 4.10 10.53 -8.37
C VAL A 25 5.10 9.63 -7.66
N LEU A 26 5.50 10.04 -6.45
CA LEU A 26 6.35 9.23 -5.58
C LEU A 26 5.49 8.57 -4.50
N ALA A 27 5.32 7.25 -4.60
CA ALA A 27 4.56 6.47 -3.62
C ALA A 27 5.50 5.80 -2.62
N LEU A 28 5.66 6.41 -1.45
CA LEU A 28 6.42 5.86 -0.33
C LEU A 28 5.51 4.95 0.50
N GLY A 29 5.79 3.64 0.51
CA GLY A 29 4.98 2.66 1.26
C GLY A 29 3.53 2.55 0.76
N GLY A 30 3.29 2.79 -0.54
CA GLY A 30 1.95 2.74 -1.11
C GLY A 30 1.33 1.32 -1.04
N PRO A 31 0.19 1.13 -0.34
CA PRO A 31 -0.46 -0.18 -0.24
C PRO A 31 -1.30 -0.47 -1.49
N PHE A 32 -0.65 -0.55 -2.66
CA PHE A 32 -1.34 -0.68 -3.95
C PHE A 32 -2.19 -1.95 -4.03
N LEU A 33 -1.71 -3.06 -3.46
CA LEU A 33 -2.43 -4.33 -3.39
C LEU A 33 -3.32 -4.44 -2.14
N GLY A 34 -3.60 -3.32 -1.48
CA GLY A 34 -4.21 -3.29 -0.16
C GLY A 34 -3.22 -3.66 0.95
N ALA A 35 -3.76 -3.82 2.17
CA ALA A 35 -3.00 -4.16 3.35
C ALA A 35 -3.74 -5.27 4.13
N PRO A 36 -3.22 -6.50 4.24
CA PRO A 36 -3.91 -7.59 4.93
C PRO A 36 -4.32 -7.27 6.38
N LYS A 37 -3.55 -6.40 7.06
CA LYS A 37 -3.88 -5.89 8.40
C LYS A 37 -5.26 -5.22 8.44
N SER A 38 -5.71 -4.59 7.36
CA SER A 38 -7.00 -3.89 7.30
C SER A 38 -8.20 -4.83 7.52
N ILE A 39 -8.15 -6.06 7.00
CA ILE A 39 -9.20 -7.07 7.24
C ILE A 39 -9.27 -7.39 8.73
N ARG A 40 -8.11 -7.68 9.35
CA ARG A 40 -8.03 -7.95 10.79
C ARG A 40 -8.58 -6.78 11.60
N SER A 41 -8.16 -5.55 11.28
CA SER A 41 -8.65 -4.36 11.96
C SER A 41 -10.18 -4.21 11.87
N VAL A 42 -10.81 -4.56 10.73
CA VAL A 42 -12.27 -4.51 10.59
C VAL A 42 -12.99 -5.66 11.32
N VAL A 43 -12.39 -6.85 11.34
CA VAL A 43 -12.99 -8.05 11.94
C VAL A 43 -12.88 -8.02 13.47
N SER A 44 -11.66 -7.89 14.00
CA SER A 44 -11.33 -7.98 15.42
C SER A 44 -11.10 -6.63 16.11
N GLY A 45 -10.99 -5.55 15.34
CA GLY A 45 -10.61 -4.24 15.87
C GLY A 45 -9.10 -4.05 15.86
N ASP A 46 -8.70 -2.77 15.90
CA ASP A 46 -7.32 -2.35 16.02
C ASP A 46 -7.29 -1.01 16.77
N ARG A 47 -6.57 -0.97 17.89
CA ARG A 47 -6.44 0.23 18.71
C ARG A 47 -5.33 1.15 18.23
N MET A 48 -4.53 0.74 17.23
CA MET A 48 -3.45 1.54 16.66
C MET A 48 -2.50 2.10 17.75
N ASP A 49 -2.18 1.25 18.73
CA ASP A 49 -1.36 1.57 19.92
C ASP A 49 -1.96 2.67 20.84
N LEU A 50 -3.26 2.98 20.69
CA LEU A 50 -4.01 3.88 21.58
C LEU A 50 -4.68 3.11 22.72
N ASP A 51 -3.98 2.12 23.29
CA ASP A 51 -4.53 1.20 24.30
C ASP A 51 -4.99 1.90 25.58
N VAL A 52 -4.42 3.08 25.88
CA VAL A 52 -4.78 3.92 27.03
C VAL A 52 -6.07 4.70 26.79
N PHE A 53 -6.41 5.00 25.54
CA PHE A 53 -7.53 5.87 25.17
C PHE A 53 -8.75 5.12 24.64
N LEU A 54 -8.54 3.92 24.08
CA LEU A 54 -9.58 3.13 23.46
C LEU A 54 -9.78 1.80 24.18
N THR A 55 -11.01 1.53 24.56
CA THR A 55 -11.44 0.16 24.84
C THR A 55 -11.40 -0.68 23.57
N GLU A 56 -11.38 -2.01 23.70
CA GLU A 56 -11.41 -2.91 22.54
C GLU A 56 -12.66 -2.70 21.67
N GLN A 57 -13.82 -2.45 22.29
CA GLN A 57 -15.06 -2.20 21.58
C GLN A 57 -15.02 -0.88 20.79
N GLU A 58 -14.44 0.18 21.39
CA GLU A 58 -14.26 1.46 20.69
C GLU A 58 -13.29 1.32 19.52
N GLY A 59 -12.19 0.58 19.69
CA GLY A 59 -11.26 0.25 18.60
C GLY A 59 -11.96 -0.48 17.45
N LEU A 60 -12.79 -1.49 17.76
CA LEU A 60 -13.58 -2.20 16.75
C LEU A 60 -14.59 -1.29 16.04
N HIS A 61 -15.31 -0.46 16.79
CA HIS A 61 -16.29 0.48 16.23
C HIS A 61 -15.62 1.54 15.34
N MET A 62 -14.48 2.06 15.78
CA MET A 62 -13.65 2.99 15.00
C MET A 62 -13.24 2.35 13.67
N CYS A 63 -12.69 1.13 13.71
CA CYS A 63 -12.24 0.45 12.50
C CYS A 63 -13.39 0.19 11.50
N ARG A 64 -14.57 -0.23 11.98
CA ARG A 64 -15.74 -0.49 11.12
C ARG A 64 -16.40 0.77 10.57
N ARG A 65 -16.25 1.91 11.25
CA ARG A 65 -16.77 3.21 10.81
C ARG A 65 -15.79 4.02 9.98
N SER A 66 -14.52 3.60 9.93
CA SER A 66 -13.53 4.18 9.05
C SER A 66 -13.67 3.61 7.64
N ALA A 67 -14.06 4.44 6.67
CA ALA A 67 -14.16 4.04 5.27
C ALA A 67 -12.79 3.68 4.65
N SER A 68 -11.68 4.16 5.24
CA SER A 68 -10.35 3.90 4.70
C SER A 68 -9.89 2.46 4.88
N LEU A 69 -10.35 1.75 5.91
CA LEU A 69 -9.92 0.37 6.16
C LEU A 69 -10.52 -0.62 5.16
N PRO A 70 -11.85 -0.65 4.90
CA PRO A 70 -12.40 -1.47 3.83
C PRO A 70 -11.83 -1.13 2.45
N TRP A 71 -11.47 0.14 2.21
CA TRP A 71 -10.81 0.55 0.96
C TRP A 71 -9.40 -0.04 0.78
N LEU A 72 -8.77 -0.47 1.88
CA LEU A 72 -7.45 -1.11 1.88
C LEU A 72 -7.53 -2.64 1.95
N PHE A 73 -8.69 -3.23 1.66
CA PHE A 73 -8.78 -4.68 1.55
C PHE A 73 -7.87 -5.18 0.42
N PRO A 74 -7.25 -6.35 0.57
CA PRO A 74 -6.44 -6.95 -0.48
C PRO A 74 -7.21 -7.04 -1.79
N VAL A 75 -6.57 -6.57 -2.85
CA VAL A 75 -7.10 -6.64 -4.22
C VAL A 75 -6.15 -7.45 -5.08
N ASP A 76 -6.73 -8.06 -6.11
CA ASP A 76 -5.95 -8.79 -7.12
C ASP A 76 -5.10 -7.80 -7.95
N GLU A 77 -3.87 -8.20 -8.27
CA GLU A 77 -2.93 -7.41 -9.07
C GLU A 77 -3.49 -7.05 -10.45
N ARG A 78 -4.42 -7.83 -11.00
CA ARG A 78 -5.10 -7.57 -12.28
C ARG A 78 -5.93 -6.28 -12.28
N TYR A 79 -6.25 -5.73 -11.11
CA TYR A 79 -6.96 -4.46 -10.97
C TYR A 79 -6.03 -3.24 -10.92
N LEU A 80 -4.71 -3.45 -10.91
CA LEU A 80 -3.72 -2.40 -10.93
C LEU A 80 -3.17 -2.17 -12.36
N PRO A 81 -2.76 -0.94 -12.69
CA PRO A 81 -2.04 -0.69 -13.93
C PRO A 81 -0.71 -1.45 -13.92
N ASP A 82 -0.32 -1.95 -15.09
CA ASP A 82 0.97 -2.61 -15.25
C ASP A 82 2.13 -1.64 -14.96
N VAL A 83 3.19 -2.19 -14.39
CA VAL A 83 4.42 -1.44 -14.16
C VAL A 83 5.16 -1.27 -15.48
N VAL A 84 5.56 -0.03 -15.78
CA VAL A 84 6.29 0.28 -17.02
C VAL A 84 7.76 -0.11 -16.87
N CYS A 85 8.38 0.28 -15.76
CA CYS A 85 9.76 -0.07 -15.43
C CYS A 85 10.03 0.02 -13.93
N ARG A 86 11.05 -0.72 -13.46
CA ARG A 86 11.68 -0.52 -12.16
C ARG A 86 12.99 0.22 -12.37
N LEU A 87 13.20 1.31 -11.64
CA LEU A 87 14.49 1.98 -11.54
C LEU A 87 15.29 1.32 -10.41
N ARG A 88 16.48 0.80 -10.75
CA ARG A 88 17.46 0.31 -9.79
C ARG A 88 18.24 1.48 -9.18
N ILE A 89 18.94 1.22 -8.07
CA ILE A 89 19.75 2.22 -7.35
C ILE A 89 20.90 2.74 -8.24
N ASP A 90 21.40 1.91 -9.16
CA ASP A 90 22.41 2.25 -10.17
C ASP A 90 21.87 3.14 -11.31
N GLY A 91 20.57 3.43 -11.33
CA GLY A 91 19.89 4.22 -12.36
C GLY A 91 19.42 3.42 -13.57
N GLU A 92 19.69 2.10 -13.63
CA GLU A 92 19.19 1.27 -14.73
C GLU A 92 17.68 1.02 -14.62
N SER A 93 16.98 1.22 -15.73
CA SER A 93 15.55 0.88 -15.84
C SER A 93 15.39 -0.55 -16.37
N VAL A 94 14.72 -1.39 -15.59
CA VAL A 94 14.41 -2.77 -15.99
C VAL A 94 12.90 -2.88 -16.25
N PRO A 95 12.46 -3.34 -17.44
CA PRO A 95 11.05 -3.62 -17.68
C PRO A 95 10.61 -4.79 -16.80
N LEU A 96 9.51 -4.62 -16.07
CA LEU A 96 8.99 -5.60 -15.12
C LEU A 96 7.48 -5.53 -15.10
N ARG A 97 6.83 -6.68 -14.99
CA ARG A 97 5.37 -6.77 -14.79
C ARG A 97 5.03 -6.66 -13.30
N MET A 98 3.80 -6.23 -13.01
CA MET A 98 3.32 -6.16 -11.63
C MET A 98 3.44 -7.53 -10.93
N SER A 99 3.05 -8.61 -11.60
CA SER A 99 3.10 -9.97 -11.06
C SER A 99 4.51 -10.43 -10.65
N GLU A 100 5.54 -10.02 -11.39
CA GLU A 100 6.94 -10.31 -11.07
C GLU A 100 7.39 -9.57 -9.80
N ILE A 101 6.95 -8.32 -9.65
CA ILE A 101 7.20 -7.51 -8.45
C ILE A 101 6.53 -8.12 -7.22
N VAL A 102 5.29 -8.61 -7.37
CA VAL A 102 4.56 -9.29 -6.28
C VAL A 102 5.26 -10.59 -5.88
N GLN A 103 5.67 -11.40 -6.85
CA GLN A 103 6.37 -12.66 -6.58
C GLN A 103 7.73 -12.43 -5.90
N GLU A 104 8.48 -11.40 -6.29
CA GLU A 104 9.75 -11.06 -5.64
C GLU A 104 9.51 -10.54 -4.22
N SER A 105 8.58 -9.59 -4.06
CA SER A 105 8.27 -8.99 -2.75
C SER A 105 7.79 -10.04 -1.75
N SER A 106 6.99 -11.01 -2.17
CA SER A 106 6.50 -12.09 -1.31
C SER A 106 7.61 -13.04 -0.83
N LYS A 107 8.65 -13.29 -1.64
CA LYS A 107 9.81 -14.11 -1.25
C LYS A 107 10.70 -13.42 -0.24
N SER A 108 10.80 -12.10 -0.31
CA SER A 108 11.74 -11.32 0.49
C SER A 108 11.11 -10.74 1.76
N SER A 109 9.80 -10.50 1.78
CA SER A 109 9.13 -9.74 2.85
C SER A 109 9.37 -10.31 4.25
N TRP A 110 9.31 -11.64 4.41
CA TRP A 110 9.59 -12.27 5.70
C TRP A 110 11.06 -12.12 6.14
N ARG A 111 12.00 -12.21 5.20
CA ARG A 111 13.43 -12.02 5.49
C ARG A 111 13.76 -10.61 5.92
N TYR A 112 13.06 -9.61 5.36
CA TYR A 112 13.17 -8.23 5.82
C TYR A 112 12.62 -8.07 7.23
N PHE A 113 11.47 -8.68 7.53
CA PHE A 113 10.92 -8.64 8.88
C PHE A 113 11.89 -9.25 9.92
N GLU A 114 12.41 -10.44 9.65
CA GLU A 114 13.37 -11.13 10.52
C GLU A 114 14.62 -10.26 10.75
N LYS A 115 15.27 -9.81 9.68
CA LYS A 115 16.50 -9.01 9.75
C LYS A 115 16.34 -7.68 10.50
N TYR A 116 15.26 -6.94 10.26
CA TYR A 116 15.11 -5.56 10.74
C TYR A 116 14.28 -5.43 12.02
N PHE A 117 13.49 -6.44 12.39
CA PHE A 117 12.63 -6.38 13.57
C PHE A 117 12.90 -7.48 14.59
N GLN A 118 13.51 -8.62 14.20
CA GLN A 118 13.84 -9.69 15.15
C GLN A 118 15.34 -9.73 15.50
N GLU A 119 16.20 -9.38 14.55
CA GLU A 119 17.66 -9.43 14.73
C GLU A 119 18.31 -8.06 14.99
N ASP A 120 17.55 -6.96 14.89
CA ASP A 120 18.09 -5.61 15.09
C ASP A 120 18.20 -5.28 16.59
N ASP A 121 19.41 -5.05 17.06
CA ASP A 121 19.75 -4.70 18.45
C ASP A 121 19.03 -3.43 18.96
N LEU A 122 18.51 -2.58 18.07
CA LEU A 122 17.72 -1.41 18.46
C LEU A 122 16.28 -1.75 18.89
N TYR A 123 15.79 -2.94 18.52
CA TYR A 123 14.43 -3.41 18.79
C TYR A 123 14.38 -4.57 19.81
N LEU A 124 15.53 -5.06 20.27
CA LEU A 124 15.69 -6.05 21.35
C LEU A 124 16.08 -5.38 22.68
#